data_AF-A0A443R519-F1
#
_entry.id   AF-A0A443R519-F1
#
_cell.length_a   1.000
_cell.length_b   1.000
_cell.length_c   1.000
_cell.angle_alpha   90.00
_cell.angle_beta   90.00
_cell.angle_gamma   90.00
#
_symmetry.space_group_name_H-M   'P 1'
#
loop_
_entity.id
_entity.type
_entity.pdbx_description
1 polymer ?
#
loop_
_entity_poly.entity_id
_entity_poly.type
_entity_poly.pdbx_seq_one_letter_code
_entity_poly.pdbx_strand_id
1 'polypeptide(L)'
;MIRKFPMKISIYLPNDEDLKQVLLKKALIVEDNTELDDLPSSIQRVLEAVKRSPYEANHLSFSLNVYYPVVVSYPTIYNYIYLQAVHINNPLHKEEIMINEQNKKFLSFIEKMHSEVNSFKWIKENLHKGDPVCAKFSDDCWYRGLILKVNRVELTAEVLYVDYGNTEIVSFANLKELPPDYIHFPPIHTFFARLYNIRPTNGRPWSDDHSQLIFQALSEMKPLVAIFKKFEPIFEVDLYEASENDNHVPKRHALQTLVDKGCLEFIEPVHVSSTCNET
;
A
#
# COMPACT_ATOMS: atom_id res chain seq x y z
N MET A 1 -22.58 16.05 -17.75
CA MET A 1 -23.38 15.29 -16.75
C MET A 1 -22.53 15.19 -15.48
N ILE A 2 -23.00 15.69 -14.33
CA ILE A 2 -22.23 15.72 -13.08
C ILE A 2 -22.10 14.29 -12.55
N ARG A 3 -20.87 13.75 -12.47
CA ARG A 3 -20.60 12.49 -11.78
C ARG A 3 -20.91 12.68 -10.30
N LYS A 4 -21.99 12.05 -9.80
CA LYS A 4 -22.25 11.93 -8.38
C LYS A 4 -21.39 10.79 -7.85
N PHE A 5 -20.30 11.12 -7.17
CA PHE A 5 -19.57 10.12 -6.40
C PHE A 5 -20.36 9.83 -5.12
N PRO A 6 -20.43 8.57 -4.66
CA PRO A 6 -20.98 8.28 -3.35
C PRO A 6 -20.16 9.05 -2.31
N MET A 7 -20.82 9.98 -1.61
CA MET A 7 -20.20 10.74 -0.54
C MET A 7 -20.14 9.82 0.68
N LYS A 8 -18.93 9.48 1.13
CA LYS A 8 -18.75 8.76 2.38
C LYS A 8 -18.82 9.77 3.51
N ILE A 9 -19.86 9.67 4.33
CA ILE A 9 -20.07 10.52 5.49
C ILE A 9 -19.62 9.72 6.71
N SER A 10 -18.56 10.18 7.38
CA SER A 10 -18.25 9.71 8.73
C SER A 10 -19.19 10.41 9.71
N ILE A 11 -19.94 9.63 10.46
CA ILE A 11 -20.86 10.14 11.48
C ILE A 11 -20.22 9.88 12.83
N TYR A 12 -19.98 10.94 13.60
CA TYR A 12 -19.47 10.84 14.97
C TYR A 12 -20.62 11.03 15.95
N LEU A 13 -20.62 10.25 17.03
CA LEU A 13 -21.54 10.38 18.15
C LEU A 13 -21.16 11.60 19.01
N PRO A 14 -22.04 12.09 19.91
CA PRO A 14 -21.76 13.25 20.77
C PRO A 14 -20.53 13.13 21.69
N ASN A 15 -19.98 11.92 21.83
CA ASN A 15 -18.76 11.61 22.58
C ASN A 15 -17.53 11.43 21.68
N ASP A 16 -17.59 11.89 20.42
CA ASP A 16 -16.57 11.77 19.38
C ASP A 16 -16.24 10.32 18.97
N GLU A 17 -17.04 9.33 19.37
CA GLU A 17 -16.90 7.97 18.83
C GLU A 17 -17.43 7.90 17.39
N ASP A 18 -16.66 7.25 16.50
CA ASP A 18 -17.11 6.98 15.13
C ASP A 18 -18.26 5.96 15.14
N LEU A 19 -19.40 6.33 14.53
CA LEU A 19 -20.61 5.51 14.53
C LEU A 19 -20.38 4.15 13.84
N LYS A 20 -19.61 4.09 12.75
CA LYS A 20 -19.30 2.82 12.05
C LYS A 20 -18.57 1.89 13.03
N GLN A 21 -17.58 2.39 13.77
CA GLN A 21 -16.84 1.61 14.76
C GLN A 21 -17.74 1.12 15.90
N VAL A 22 -18.63 1.97 16.41
CA VAL A 22 -19.59 1.57 17.46
C VAL A 22 -20.54 0.49 16.96
N LEU A 23 -21.06 0.61 15.74
CA LEU A 23 -21.95 -0.39 15.13
C LEU A 23 -21.23 -1.73 14.90
N LEU A 24 -19.98 -1.71 14.43
CA LEU A 24 -19.15 -2.91 14.28
C LEU A 24 -18.92 -3.60 15.62
N LYS A 25 -18.53 -2.85 16.66
CA LYS A 25 -18.30 -3.37 18.01
C LYS A 25 -19.54 -4.00 18.63
N LYS A 26 -20.72 -3.46 18.31
CA LYS A 26 -22.02 -4.01 18.75
C LYS A 26 -22.55 -5.13 17.85
N ALA A 27 -21.78 -5.56 16.84
CA ALA A 27 -22.19 -6.55 15.85
C ALA A 27 -23.52 -6.21 15.14
N LEU A 28 -23.82 -4.91 14.99
CA LEU A 28 -25.02 -4.42 14.31
C LEU A 28 -24.82 -4.28 12.80
N ILE A 29 -23.57 -4.15 12.37
CA ILE A 29 -23.15 -4.18 10.97
C ILE A 29 -21.93 -5.09 10.84
N VAL A 30 -21.70 -5.57 9.64
CA VAL A 30 -20.45 -6.24 9.23
C VAL A 30 -19.84 -5.45 8.07
N GLU A 31 -18.52 -5.48 7.95
CA GLU A 31 -17.87 -4.93 6.75
C GLU A 31 -18.12 -5.90 5.58
N ASP A 32 -18.62 -5.38 4.47
CA ASP A 32 -18.68 -6.11 3.22
C ASP A 32 -17.26 -6.27 2.67
N ASN A 33 -16.68 -7.42 2.94
CA ASN A 33 -15.31 -7.78 2.56
C ASN A 33 -15.27 -8.67 1.32
N THR A 34 -16.37 -8.79 0.56
CA THR A 34 -16.41 -9.61 -0.67
C THR A 34 -15.28 -9.26 -1.64
N GLU A 35 -14.94 -7.97 -1.80
CA GLU A 35 -13.80 -7.55 -2.63
C GLU A 35 -12.42 -7.97 -2.07
N LEU A 36 -12.29 -8.23 -0.76
CA LEU A 36 -11.07 -8.80 -0.16
C LEU A 36 -11.00 -10.32 -0.35
N ASP A 37 -12.16 -11.00 -0.39
CA ASP A 37 -12.25 -12.44 -0.64
C ASP A 37 -11.91 -12.79 -2.10
N ASP A 38 -12.18 -11.87 -3.04
CA ASP A 38 -11.84 -11.99 -4.45
C ASP A 38 -10.35 -11.69 -4.77
N LEU A 39 -9.54 -11.37 -3.75
CA LEU A 39 -8.12 -11.12 -3.95
C LEU A 39 -7.36 -12.40 -4.30
N PRO A 40 -6.28 -12.29 -5.09
CA PRO A 40 -5.33 -13.38 -5.23
C PRO A 40 -4.86 -13.89 -3.85
N SER A 41 -4.81 -15.21 -3.67
CA SER A 41 -4.51 -15.82 -2.36
C SER A 41 -3.15 -15.41 -1.79
N SER A 42 -2.18 -15.09 -2.65
CA SER A 42 -0.87 -14.57 -2.25
C SER A 42 -0.99 -13.20 -1.56
N ILE A 43 -1.83 -12.30 -2.07
CA ILE A 43 -2.11 -10.98 -1.49
C ILE A 43 -2.91 -11.13 -0.20
N GLN A 44 -3.99 -11.92 -0.22
CA GLN A 44 -4.85 -12.13 0.95
C GLN A 44 -4.03 -12.64 2.15
N ARG A 45 -3.12 -13.60 1.90
CA ARG A 45 -2.20 -14.13 2.92
C ARG A 45 -1.32 -13.05 3.54
N VAL A 46 -0.80 -12.13 2.73
CA VAL A 46 0.08 -11.04 3.19
C VAL A 46 -0.71 -10.01 3.99
N LEU A 47 -1.87 -9.57 3.48
CA LEU A 47 -2.72 -8.60 4.17
C LEU A 47 -3.21 -9.14 5.53
N GLU A 48 -3.60 -10.42 5.60
CA GLU A 48 -3.97 -11.07 6.85
C GLU A 48 -2.79 -11.19 7.82
N ALA A 49 -1.57 -11.43 7.33
CA ALA A 49 -0.38 -11.45 8.18
C ALA A 49 -0.09 -10.06 8.77
N VAL A 50 -0.18 -8.99 7.96
CA VAL A 50 -0.01 -7.60 8.42
C VAL A 50 -1.09 -7.24 9.44
N LYS A 51 -2.36 -7.56 9.16
CA LYS A 51 -3.50 -7.28 10.04
C LYS A 51 -3.37 -7.93 11.44
N ARG A 52 -2.74 -9.10 11.52
CA ARG A 52 -2.51 -9.83 12.79
C ARG A 52 -1.17 -9.50 13.43
N SER A 53 -0.32 -8.73 12.75
CA SER A 53 1.00 -8.38 13.25
C SER A 53 0.89 -7.36 14.39
N PRO A 54 1.91 -7.26 15.26
CA PRO A 54 1.94 -6.25 16.32
C PRO A 54 2.35 -4.86 15.82
N TYR A 55 2.62 -4.70 14.52
CA TYR A 55 2.98 -3.41 13.95
C TYR A 55 1.80 -2.44 14.00
N GLU A 56 2.10 -1.18 14.29
CA GLU A 56 1.13 -0.11 14.19
C GLU A 56 0.75 0.12 12.71
N ALA A 57 -0.56 0.18 12.42
CA ALA A 57 -1.05 0.35 11.06
C ALA A 57 -0.87 1.79 10.56
N ASN A 58 -0.71 1.94 9.24
CA ASN A 58 -0.66 3.26 8.62
C ASN A 58 -1.97 4.02 8.83
N HIS A 59 -1.90 5.25 9.35
CA HIS A 59 -3.06 6.08 9.68
C HIS A 59 -3.21 7.29 8.75
N LEU A 60 -2.50 7.31 7.62
CA LEU A 60 -2.66 8.39 6.64
C LEU A 60 -4.09 8.41 6.08
N SER A 61 -4.67 9.61 6.08
CA SER A 61 -5.95 9.89 5.47
C SER A 61 -5.73 10.70 4.19
N PHE A 62 -6.50 10.38 3.16
CA PHE A 62 -6.46 11.03 1.87
C PHE A 62 -7.84 11.56 1.50
N SER A 63 -7.89 12.63 0.72
CA SER A 63 -9.14 13.13 0.11
C SER A 63 -9.37 12.51 -1.27
N LEU A 64 -10.62 12.19 -1.59
CA LEU A 64 -10.97 11.67 -2.92
C LEU A 64 -10.74 12.74 -3.98
N ASN A 65 -10.23 12.31 -5.12
CA ASN A 65 -9.95 13.15 -6.28
C ASN A 65 -8.94 14.30 -6.02
N VAL A 66 -8.12 14.18 -4.98
CA VAL A 66 -6.97 15.04 -4.72
C VAL A 66 -5.68 14.29 -5.08
N TYR A 67 -4.72 14.99 -5.67
CA TYR A 67 -3.41 14.42 -6.01
C TYR A 67 -2.49 14.48 -4.80
N TYR A 68 -1.91 13.35 -4.45
CA TYR A 68 -0.90 13.24 -3.41
C TYR A 68 0.42 12.74 -4.01
N PRO A 69 1.56 13.36 -3.67
CA PRO A 69 2.88 12.85 -4.01
C PRO A 69 3.09 11.46 -3.42
N VAL A 70 3.48 10.51 -4.26
CA VAL A 70 3.74 9.12 -3.83
C VAL A 70 4.97 8.56 -4.53
N VAL A 71 5.47 7.46 -3.98
CA VAL A 71 6.31 6.51 -4.71
C VAL A 71 5.64 5.14 -4.68
N VAL A 72 5.79 4.40 -5.78
CA VAL A 72 5.46 2.97 -5.80
C VAL A 72 6.64 2.23 -5.18
N SER A 73 6.46 1.74 -3.95
CA SER A 73 7.52 1.04 -3.23
C SER A 73 7.67 -0.40 -3.74
N TYR A 74 6.54 -1.03 -4.08
CA TYR A 74 6.54 -2.37 -4.65
C TYR A 74 5.28 -2.63 -5.49
N PRO A 75 5.42 -2.73 -6.82
CA PRO A 75 4.40 -3.36 -7.65
C PRO A 75 4.35 -4.86 -7.33
N THR A 76 3.16 -5.39 -7.06
CA THR A 76 2.97 -6.83 -6.79
C THR A 76 2.37 -7.51 -8.03
N ILE A 77 1.45 -8.45 -7.86
CA ILE A 77 0.77 -9.13 -8.95
C ILE A 77 -0.41 -8.32 -9.48
N TYR A 78 -0.64 -8.48 -10.78
CA TYR A 78 -1.72 -7.85 -11.53
C TYR A 78 -1.64 -6.32 -11.43
N ASN A 79 -2.74 -5.67 -11.05
CA ASN A 79 -2.83 -4.24 -10.88
C ASN A 79 -2.73 -3.80 -9.41
N TYR A 80 -2.20 -4.62 -8.52
CA TYR A 80 -2.02 -4.28 -7.12
C TYR A 80 -0.61 -3.74 -6.87
N ILE A 81 -0.50 -2.77 -5.96
CA ILE A 81 0.74 -2.06 -5.65
C ILE A 81 0.80 -1.68 -4.17
N TYR A 82 2.01 -1.53 -3.66
CA TYR A 82 2.29 -0.81 -2.42
C TYR A 82 2.80 0.59 -2.73
N LEU A 83 2.28 1.56 -1.98
CA LEU A 83 2.61 2.97 -2.10
C LEU A 83 3.16 3.51 -0.79
N GLN A 84 4.04 4.50 -0.90
CA GLN A 84 4.43 5.38 0.20
C GLN A 84 4.08 6.81 -0.20
N ALA A 85 3.40 7.54 0.68
CA ALA A 85 3.21 8.98 0.51
C ALA A 85 4.53 9.68 0.83
N VAL A 86 4.99 10.59 -0.02
CA VAL A 86 6.28 11.27 0.18
C VAL A 86 6.11 12.68 0.71
N HIS A 87 7.23 13.31 1.09
CA HIS A 87 7.23 14.69 1.56
C HIS A 87 6.63 15.64 0.51
N ILE A 88 5.74 16.51 0.98
CA ILE A 88 4.99 17.49 0.21
C ILE A 88 5.56 18.88 0.50
N ASN A 89 5.95 19.60 -0.53
CA ASN A 89 6.44 20.96 -0.39
C ASN A 89 5.25 21.91 -0.19
N ASN A 90 5.35 22.81 0.80
CA ASN A 90 4.32 23.80 1.12
C ASN A 90 2.93 23.18 1.37
N PRO A 91 2.78 22.30 2.37
CA PRO A 91 1.51 21.63 2.63
C PRO A 91 0.42 22.65 2.99
N LEU A 92 -0.73 22.56 2.33
CA LEU A 92 -1.88 23.44 2.49
C LEU A 92 -2.99 22.81 3.35
N HIS A 93 -3.10 21.49 3.29
CA HIS A 93 -4.16 20.73 3.95
C HIS A 93 -3.65 19.90 5.12
N LYS A 94 -4.53 19.57 6.07
CA LYS A 94 -4.18 18.82 7.29
C LYS A 94 -3.59 17.45 6.97
N GLU A 95 -4.11 16.81 5.93
CA GLU A 95 -3.65 15.51 5.41
C GLU A 95 -2.20 15.60 4.94
N GLU A 96 -1.83 16.67 4.22
CA GLU A 96 -0.47 16.88 3.71
C GLU A 96 0.53 17.16 4.84
N ILE A 97 0.12 17.91 5.86
CA ILE A 97 0.92 18.12 7.08
C ILE A 97 1.16 16.78 7.78
N MET A 98 0.12 15.95 7.93
CA MET A 98 0.23 14.63 8.55
C MET A 98 1.15 13.69 7.76
N ILE A 99 1.07 13.70 6.42
CA ILE A 99 2.00 12.98 5.53
C ILE A 99 3.44 13.41 5.81
N ASN A 100 3.71 14.70 5.90
CA ASN A 100 5.05 15.22 6.18
C ASN A 100 5.56 14.82 7.57
N GLU A 101 4.72 14.89 8.59
CA GLU A 101 5.07 14.47 9.94
C GLU A 101 5.41 12.98 10.01
N GLN A 102 4.58 12.12 9.40
CA GLN A 102 4.82 10.68 9.36
C GLN A 102 6.08 10.34 8.57
N ASN A 103 6.31 10.99 7.42
CA ASN A 103 7.54 10.84 6.63
C ASN A 103 8.80 11.20 7.43
N LYS A 104 8.78 12.36 8.09
CA LYS A 104 9.91 12.81 8.92
C LYS A 104 10.20 11.82 10.05
N LYS A 105 9.16 11.37 10.75
CA LYS A 105 9.27 10.35 11.80
C LYS A 105 9.87 9.06 11.25
N PHE A 106 9.33 8.56 10.13
CA PHE A 106 9.81 7.35 9.47
C PHE A 106 11.31 7.42 9.14
N LEU A 107 11.74 8.46 8.41
CA LEU A 107 13.13 8.65 8.02
C LEU A 107 14.07 8.70 9.24
N SER A 108 13.73 9.49 10.25
CA SER A 108 14.54 9.59 11.48
C SER A 108 14.65 8.26 12.24
N PHE A 109 13.59 7.43 12.19
CA PHE A 109 13.59 6.13 12.86
C PHE A 109 14.38 5.08 12.11
N ILE A 110 14.33 5.08 10.78
CA ILE A 110 15.15 4.19 9.95
C ILE A 110 16.63 4.53 10.13
N GLU A 111 17.00 5.82 10.10
CA GLU A 111 18.38 6.26 10.36
C GLU A 111 18.87 5.81 11.75
N LYS A 112 18.06 5.99 12.78
CA LYS A 112 18.36 5.52 14.14
C LYS A 112 18.53 4.00 14.17
N MET A 113 17.59 3.25 13.59
CA MET A 113 17.64 1.79 13.52
C MET A 113 18.93 1.32 12.86
N HIS A 114 19.32 1.92 11.73
CA HIS A 114 20.56 1.60 11.02
C HIS A 114 21.80 1.87 11.88
N SER A 115 21.81 2.94 12.67
CA SER A 115 22.92 3.22 13.59
C SER A 115 23.02 2.22 14.74
N GLU A 116 21.90 1.64 15.17
CA GLU A 116 21.82 0.73 16.32
C GLU A 116 21.85 -0.75 15.93
N VAL A 117 21.66 -1.10 14.66
CA VAL A 117 21.43 -2.49 14.21
C VAL A 117 22.55 -3.46 14.60
N ASN A 118 23.78 -2.99 14.75
CA ASN A 118 24.91 -3.81 15.18
C ASN A 118 24.80 -4.26 16.65
N SER A 119 24.02 -3.55 17.46
CA SER A 119 23.71 -3.92 18.84
C SER A 119 22.55 -4.92 18.97
N PHE A 120 21.74 -5.08 17.92
CA PHE A 120 20.60 -5.98 17.95
C PHE A 120 21.04 -7.45 17.99
N LYS A 121 20.29 -8.27 18.70
CA LYS A 121 20.58 -9.69 18.89
C LYS A 121 20.24 -10.48 17.63
N TRP A 122 21.08 -11.45 17.30
CA TRP A 122 20.80 -12.43 16.25
C TRP A 122 19.66 -13.36 16.66
N ILE A 123 18.82 -13.74 15.69
CA ILE A 123 17.79 -14.76 15.91
C ILE A 123 18.48 -16.13 16.00
N LYS A 124 18.21 -16.86 17.09
CA LYS A 124 18.82 -18.16 17.34
C LYS A 124 17.95 -19.30 16.82
N GLU A 125 16.77 -19.55 17.42
CA GLU A 125 15.95 -20.72 17.02
C GLU A 125 14.43 -20.54 17.17
N ASN A 126 13.94 -19.62 18.01
CA ASN A 126 12.50 -19.44 18.29
C ASN A 126 11.79 -18.49 17.32
N LEU A 127 12.04 -18.64 16.01
CA LEU A 127 11.37 -17.84 14.98
C LEU A 127 10.04 -18.48 14.58
N HIS A 128 8.97 -17.69 14.56
CA HIS A 128 7.62 -18.10 14.20
C HIS A 128 7.01 -17.16 13.16
N LYS A 129 6.02 -17.67 12.43
CA LYS A 129 5.19 -16.84 11.56
C LYS A 129 4.50 -15.75 12.40
N GLY A 130 4.54 -14.51 11.92
CA GLY A 130 3.99 -13.33 12.60
C GLY A 130 4.99 -12.60 13.49
N ASP A 131 6.19 -13.14 13.69
CA ASP A 131 7.23 -12.45 14.47
C ASP A 131 7.76 -11.22 13.72
N PRO A 132 7.87 -10.06 14.39
CA PRO A 132 8.61 -8.91 13.88
C PRO A 132 10.12 -9.16 13.97
N VAL A 133 10.84 -8.76 12.92
CA VAL A 133 12.29 -8.95 12.80
C VAL A 133 12.95 -7.73 12.18
N CYS A 134 14.24 -7.58 12.43
CA CYS A 134 15.11 -6.74 11.64
C CYS A 134 15.79 -7.65 10.61
N ALA A 135 15.48 -7.46 9.33
CA ALA A 135 15.93 -8.33 8.25
C ALA A 135 16.85 -7.57 7.29
N LYS A 136 17.95 -8.20 6.90
CA LYS A 136 18.88 -7.67 5.89
C LYS A 136 18.35 -8.00 4.50
N PHE A 137 18.21 -7.00 3.64
CA PHE A 137 17.78 -7.16 2.25
C PHE A 137 18.98 -7.34 1.31
N SER A 138 18.72 -7.67 0.04
CA SER A 138 19.72 -7.88 -1.01
C SER A 138 20.65 -6.69 -1.30
N ASP A 139 20.29 -5.48 -0.87
CA ASP A 139 21.10 -4.25 -1.00
C ASP A 139 22.02 -4.00 0.20
N ASP A 140 22.20 -5.01 1.04
CA ASP A 140 22.97 -5.00 2.27
C ASP A 140 22.44 -4.09 3.40
N CYS A 141 21.26 -3.48 3.23
CA CYS A 141 20.63 -2.64 4.24
C CYS A 141 19.68 -3.45 5.14
N TRP A 142 19.41 -2.93 6.34
CA TRP A 142 18.55 -3.56 7.35
C TRP A 142 17.19 -2.89 7.41
N TYR A 143 16.13 -3.68 7.52
CA TYR A 143 14.76 -3.23 7.40
C TYR A 143 13.85 -3.89 8.45
N ARG A 144 12.70 -3.26 8.72
CA ARG A 144 11.64 -3.90 9.51
C ARG A 144 10.96 -4.98 8.68
N GLY A 145 10.88 -6.18 9.23
CA GLY A 145 10.37 -7.36 8.58
C GLY A 145 9.31 -8.08 9.41
N LEU A 146 8.39 -8.76 8.73
CA LEU A 146 7.42 -9.66 9.34
C LEU A 146 7.60 -11.06 8.77
N ILE A 147 7.74 -12.07 9.63
CA ILE A 147 7.89 -13.45 9.16
C ILE A 147 6.58 -13.98 8.60
N LEU A 148 6.58 -14.34 7.31
CA LEU A 148 5.44 -14.97 6.63
C LEU A 148 5.49 -16.51 6.69
N LYS A 149 6.70 -17.08 6.60
CA LYS A 149 6.95 -18.52 6.63
C LYS A 149 8.36 -18.81 7.16
N VAL A 150 8.52 -19.95 7.85
CA VAL A 150 9.81 -20.42 8.37
C VAL A 150 10.13 -21.78 7.76
N ASN A 151 11.33 -21.94 7.23
CA ASN A 151 11.92 -23.22 6.85
C ASN A 151 13.10 -23.54 7.78
N ARG A 152 12.85 -24.39 8.78
CA ARG A 152 13.86 -24.77 9.78
C ARG A 152 14.93 -25.72 9.23
N VAL A 153 14.66 -26.42 8.13
CA VAL A 153 15.62 -27.36 7.52
C VAL A 153 16.69 -26.58 6.77
N GLU A 154 16.27 -25.58 5.98
CA GLU A 154 17.18 -24.72 5.22
C GLU A 154 17.70 -23.53 6.01
N LEU A 155 17.20 -23.32 7.24
CA LEU A 155 17.48 -22.16 8.08
C LEU A 155 17.18 -20.84 7.34
N THR A 156 16.02 -20.80 6.67
CA THR A 156 15.53 -19.64 5.92
C THR A 156 14.13 -19.24 6.39
N ALA A 157 13.77 -17.98 6.16
CA ALA A 157 12.43 -17.47 6.36
C ALA A 157 11.99 -16.59 5.20
N GLU A 158 10.71 -16.65 4.86
CA GLU A 158 10.08 -15.67 3.99
C GLU A 158 9.69 -14.46 4.84
N VAL A 159 10.20 -13.28 4.47
CA VAL A 159 10.02 -12.02 5.20
C VAL A 159 9.28 -11.04 4.31
N LEU A 160 8.26 -10.39 4.88
CA LEU A 160 7.66 -9.17 4.33
C LEU A 160 8.39 -7.95 4.88
N TYR A 161 8.94 -7.10 4.03
CA TYR A 161 9.47 -5.80 4.43
C TYR A 161 8.31 -4.82 4.60
N VAL A 162 7.80 -4.69 5.82
CA VAL A 162 6.51 -4.04 6.09
C VAL A 162 6.44 -2.61 5.58
N ASP A 163 7.56 -1.88 5.62
CA ASP A 163 7.64 -0.50 5.16
C ASP A 163 7.76 -0.35 3.65
N TYR A 164 7.86 -1.43 2.88
CA TYR A 164 8.09 -1.38 1.43
C TYR A 164 7.13 -2.29 0.64
N GLY A 165 6.58 -3.33 1.28
CA GLY A 165 5.57 -4.22 0.72
C GLY A 165 6.14 -5.44 -0.04
N ASN A 166 7.42 -5.46 -0.38
CA ASN A 166 8.07 -6.58 -1.03
C ASN A 166 8.39 -7.72 -0.05
N THR A 167 8.56 -8.93 -0.59
CA THR A 167 8.92 -10.13 0.18
C THR A 167 10.20 -10.76 -0.33
N GLU A 168 11.02 -11.34 0.54
CA GLU A 168 12.22 -12.11 0.17
C GLU A 168 12.37 -13.35 1.08
N ILE A 169 12.98 -14.40 0.54
CA ILE A 169 13.45 -15.54 1.35
C ILE A 169 14.88 -15.24 1.79
N VAL A 170 15.10 -15.09 3.09
CA VAL A 170 16.41 -14.77 3.67
C VAL A 170 16.89 -15.86 4.60
N SER A 171 18.22 -16.00 4.75
CA SER A 171 18.82 -16.88 5.76
C SER A 171 18.59 -16.31 7.16
N PHE A 172 18.52 -17.19 8.18
CA PHE A 172 18.53 -16.78 9.59
C PHE A 172 19.76 -15.94 9.95
N ALA A 173 20.88 -16.12 9.24
CA ALA A 173 22.08 -15.30 9.38
C ALA A 173 21.89 -13.84 8.92
N ASN A 174 20.76 -13.51 8.30
CA ASN A 174 20.38 -12.16 7.90
C ASN A 174 19.19 -11.63 8.74
N LEU A 175 18.91 -12.26 9.88
CA LEU A 175 17.82 -11.89 10.77
C LEU A 175 18.31 -11.54 12.17
N LYS A 176 17.80 -10.43 12.68
CA LYS A 176 17.99 -9.96 14.05
C LYS A 176 16.64 -9.73 14.72
N GLU A 177 16.63 -9.85 16.05
CA GLU A 177 15.48 -9.46 16.87
C GLU A 177 15.22 -7.96 16.65
N LEU A 178 13.95 -7.60 16.42
CA LEU A 178 13.53 -6.20 16.34
C LEU A 178 13.16 -5.70 17.73
N PRO A 179 13.82 -4.67 18.28
CA PRO A 179 13.42 -4.12 19.57
C PRO A 179 11.97 -3.60 19.55
N PRO A 180 11.21 -3.71 20.65
CA PRO A 180 9.80 -3.31 20.70
C PRO A 180 9.52 -1.87 20.27
N ASP A 181 10.46 -0.96 20.53
CA ASP A 181 10.37 0.45 20.11
C ASP A 181 10.17 0.60 18.60
N TYR A 182 10.70 -0.32 17.79
CA TYR A 182 10.58 -0.31 16.33
C TYR A 182 9.34 -1.06 15.81
N ILE A 183 8.59 -1.76 16.67
CA ILE A 183 7.37 -2.48 16.29
C ILE A 183 6.18 -1.51 16.30
N HIS A 184 6.03 -0.75 17.40
CA HIS A 184 4.91 0.16 17.57
C HIS A 184 5.16 1.55 16.99
N PHE A 185 6.41 1.94 16.77
CA PHE A 185 6.74 3.25 16.23
C PHE A 185 7.99 3.24 15.32
N PRO A 186 7.93 3.85 14.12
CA PRO A 186 6.78 4.49 13.49
C PRO A 186 5.75 3.43 13.03
N PRO A 187 4.53 3.81 12.66
CA PRO A 187 3.62 2.90 11.95
C PRO A 187 4.24 2.34 10.68
N ILE A 188 3.63 1.31 10.11
CA ILE A 188 3.98 0.81 8.77
C ILE A 188 3.90 1.97 7.78
N HIS A 189 4.98 2.17 7.02
CA HIS A 189 5.09 3.33 6.14
C HIS A 189 4.31 3.18 4.83
N THR A 190 4.02 1.96 4.39
CA THR A 190 3.27 1.69 3.16
C THR A 190 1.77 1.61 3.38
N PHE A 191 1.04 1.76 2.28
CA PHE A 191 -0.35 1.35 2.16
C PHE A 191 -0.55 0.56 0.86
N PHE A 192 -1.51 -0.37 0.90
CA PHE A 192 -1.82 -1.26 -0.21
C PHE A 192 -2.93 -0.65 -1.09
N ALA A 193 -2.75 -0.69 -2.40
CA ALA A 193 -3.68 -0.11 -3.37
C ALA A 193 -3.85 -0.97 -4.62
N ARG A 194 -4.94 -0.71 -5.34
CA ARG A 194 -5.25 -1.24 -6.66
C ARG A 194 -5.23 -0.10 -7.66
N LEU A 195 -4.52 -0.28 -8.78
CA LEU A 195 -4.55 0.66 -9.89
C LEU A 195 -5.94 0.68 -10.53
N TYR A 196 -6.52 1.87 -10.54
CA TYR A 196 -7.84 2.18 -11.07
C TYR A 196 -7.80 2.34 -12.59
N ASN A 197 -8.96 2.20 -13.23
CA ASN A 197 -9.17 2.53 -14.65
C ASN A 197 -8.31 1.76 -15.66
N ILE A 198 -7.66 0.67 -15.30
CA ILE A 198 -6.84 -0.13 -16.23
C ILE A 198 -7.29 -1.58 -16.24
N ARG A 199 -7.18 -2.22 -17.41
CA ARG A 199 -7.31 -3.67 -17.56
C ARG A 199 -6.44 -4.19 -18.72
N PRO A 200 -6.16 -5.49 -18.81
CA PRO A 200 -5.55 -6.09 -19.99
C PRO A 200 -6.38 -5.82 -21.24
N THR A 201 -5.69 -5.52 -22.35
CA THR A 201 -6.34 -5.18 -23.62
C THR A 201 -7.27 -6.30 -24.11
N ASN A 202 -8.41 -5.92 -24.69
CA ASN A 202 -9.46 -6.82 -25.16
C ASN A 202 -10.11 -7.67 -24.04
N GLY A 203 -10.05 -7.22 -22.78
CA GLY A 203 -10.66 -7.91 -21.65
C GLY A 203 -10.01 -9.26 -21.30
N ARG A 204 -8.74 -9.44 -21.67
CA ARG A 204 -7.97 -10.63 -21.27
C ARG A 204 -7.86 -10.73 -19.74
N PRO A 205 -7.71 -11.94 -19.17
CA PRO A 205 -7.38 -12.08 -17.76
C PRO A 205 -6.00 -11.48 -17.47
N TRP A 206 -5.79 -11.02 -16.25
CA TRP A 206 -4.46 -10.63 -15.76
C TRP A 206 -3.49 -11.82 -15.82
N SER A 207 -2.21 -11.52 -16.07
CA SER A 207 -1.13 -12.51 -16.12
C SER A 207 0.14 -11.95 -15.50
N ASP A 208 1.12 -12.82 -15.30
CA ASP A 208 2.44 -12.43 -14.79
C ASP A 208 3.15 -11.45 -15.73
N ASP A 209 2.98 -11.60 -17.05
CA ASP A 209 3.52 -10.65 -18.04
C ASP A 209 3.00 -9.22 -17.82
N HIS A 210 1.71 -9.06 -17.54
CA HIS A 210 1.14 -7.74 -17.24
C HIS A 210 1.74 -7.16 -15.96
N SER A 211 1.95 -8.00 -14.95
CA SER A 211 2.56 -7.61 -13.68
C SER A 211 4.00 -7.11 -13.90
N GLN A 212 4.78 -7.82 -14.72
CA GLN A 212 6.15 -7.44 -15.08
C GLN A 212 6.20 -6.13 -15.87
N LEU A 213 5.28 -5.93 -16.82
CA LEU A 213 5.20 -4.69 -17.60
C LEU A 213 4.85 -3.48 -16.71
N ILE A 214 3.88 -3.64 -15.81
CA ILE A 214 3.53 -2.60 -14.83
C ILE A 214 4.73 -2.33 -13.90
N PHE A 215 5.40 -3.38 -13.44
CA PHE A 215 6.58 -3.25 -12.60
C PHE A 215 7.67 -2.43 -13.29
N GLN A 216 7.99 -2.76 -14.54
CA GLN A 216 8.99 -2.04 -15.32
C GLN A 216 8.60 -0.57 -15.52
N ALA A 217 7.36 -0.32 -15.96
CA ALA A 217 6.87 1.03 -16.20
C ALA A 217 6.95 1.92 -14.95
N LEU A 218 6.55 1.40 -13.79
CA LEU A 218 6.53 2.18 -12.54
C LEU A 218 7.90 2.31 -11.89
N SER A 219 8.82 1.36 -12.09
CA SER A 219 10.16 1.41 -11.50
C SER A 219 11.04 2.50 -12.09
N GLU A 220 10.82 2.84 -13.36
CA GLU A 220 11.58 3.86 -14.11
C GLU A 220 11.05 5.29 -13.88
N MET A 221 9.86 5.45 -13.30
CA MET A 221 9.15 6.73 -13.22
C MET A 221 9.22 7.38 -11.84
N LYS A 222 9.92 8.52 -11.74
CA LYS A 222 9.88 9.42 -10.57
C LYS A 222 10.06 10.87 -11.04
N PRO A 223 9.31 11.85 -10.50
CA PRO A 223 8.31 11.74 -9.42
C PRO A 223 6.91 11.26 -9.89
N LEU A 224 6.11 10.71 -8.96
CA LEU A 224 4.73 10.26 -9.18
C LEU A 224 3.73 10.97 -8.26
N VAL A 225 2.49 11.08 -8.73
CA VAL A 225 1.32 11.45 -7.92
C VAL A 225 0.21 10.41 -8.05
N ALA A 226 -0.48 10.16 -6.95
CA ALA A 226 -1.67 9.32 -6.90
C ALA A 226 -2.91 10.18 -6.72
N ILE A 227 -3.97 9.85 -7.45
CA ILE A 227 -5.32 10.35 -7.19
C ILE A 227 -6.20 9.23 -6.67
N PHE A 228 -6.75 9.40 -5.48
CA PHE A 228 -7.57 8.39 -4.83
C PHE A 228 -9.01 8.45 -5.34
N LYS A 229 -9.53 7.31 -5.78
CA LYS A 229 -10.89 7.16 -6.36
C LYS A 229 -11.84 6.43 -5.42
N LYS A 230 -11.32 5.53 -4.60
CA LYS A 230 -12.06 4.75 -3.59
C LYS A 230 -11.10 4.41 -2.45
N PHE A 231 -11.62 4.28 -1.23
CA PHE A 231 -10.80 3.98 -0.04
C PHE A 231 -10.99 2.57 0.51
N GLU A 232 -12.20 2.00 0.42
CA GLU A 232 -12.52 0.73 1.08
C GLU A 232 -13.17 -0.26 0.11
N PRO A 233 -12.84 -1.55 0.20
CA PRO A 233 -11.94 -2.14 1.21
C PRO A 233 -10.44 -2.02 0.86
N ILE A 234 -10.11 -1.62 -0.37
CA ILE A 234 -8.75 -1.31 -0.81
C ILE A 234 -8.75 0.07 -1.47
N PHE A 235 -7.66 0.82 -1.31
CA PHE A 235 -7.46 2.07 -2.04
C PHE A 235 -7.47 1.82 -3.55
N GLU A 236 -8.38 2.43 -4.30
CA GLU A 236 -8.26 2.52 -5.74
C GLU A 236 -7.61 3.84 -6.12
N VAL A 237 -6.51 3.75 -6.85
CA VAL A 237 -5.67 4.90 -7.18
C VAL A 237 -5.37 4.92 -8.65
N ASP A 238 -5.34 6.12 -9.21
CA ASP A 238 -4.78 6.34 -10.54
C ASP A 238 -3.43 7.07 -10.38
N LEU A 239 -2.44 6.75 -11.23
CA LEU A 239 -1.07 7.23 -11.09
C LEU A 239 -0.67 8.10 -12.27
N TYR A 240 -0.01 9.21 -11.99
CA TYR A 240 0.51 10.12 -13.00
C TYR A 240 1.98 10.48 -12.72
N GLU A 241 2.74 10.65 -13.79
CA GLU A 241 4.04 11.33 -13.74
C GLU A 241 3.81 12.77 -13.28
N ALA A 242 4.57 13.21 -12.28
CA ALA A 242 4.47 14.55 -11.73
C ALA A 242 5.55 15.48 -12.29
N SER A 243 5.38 16.78 -12.10
CA SER A 243 6.44 17.74 -12.40
C SER A 243 7.55 17.68 -11.35
N GLU A 244 8.81 17.73 -11.77
CA GLU A 244 9.95 17.88 -10.84
C GLU A 244 9.85 19.17 -10.01
N ASN A 245 9.20 20.20 -10.56
CA ASN A 245 9.03 21.50 -9.90
C ASN A 245 7.81 21.58 -8.99
N ASP A 246 6.79 20.75 -9.22
CA ASP A 246 5.55 20.73 -8.43
C ASP A 246 4.94 19.33 -8.45
N ASN A 247 4.99 18.68 -7.30
CA ASN A 247 4.49 17.33 -7.10
C ASN A 247 2.97 17.28 -6.89
N HIS A 248 2.20 18.35 -7.15
CA HIS A 248 0.73 18.27 -7.23
C HIS A 248 0.20 18.25 -8.67
N VAL A 249 1.06 18.54 -9.66
CA VAL A 249 0.62 18.72 -11.05
C VAL A 249 0.88 17.43 -11.84
N PRO A 250 -0.16 16.65 -12.18
CA PRO A 250 -0.01 15.50 -13.06
C PRO A 250 0.31 15.96 -14.49
N LYS A 251 1.26 15.29 -15.14
CA LYS A 251 1.62 15.54 -16.55
C LYS A 251 0.99 14.53 -17.48
N ARG A 252 1.17 13.25 -17.18
CA ARG A 252 0.76 12.12 -18.02
C ARG A 252 0.47 10.92 -17.14
N HIS A 253 -0.51 10.10 -17.55
CA HIS A 253 -0.82 8.87 -16.85
C HIS A 253 0.41 7.93 -16.86
N ALA A 254 0.77 7.37 -15.70
CA ALA A 254 2.01 6.61 -15.51
C ALA A 254 2.06 5.35 -16.40
N LEU A 255 0.92 4.76 -16.73
CA LEU A 255 0.86 3.58 -17.62
C LEU A 255 0.46 3.91 -19.06
N GLN A 256 0.49 5.19 -19.48
CA GLN A 256 0.08 5.58 -20.83
C GLN A 256 0.85 4.81 -21.91
N THR A 257 2.16 4.63 -21.73
CA THR A 257 2.99 3.90 -22.70
C THR A 257 2.58 2.42 -22.86
N LEU A 258 2.08 1.77 -21.80
CA LEU A 258 1.56 0.40 -21.92
C LEU A 258 0.22 0.36 -22.66
N VAL A 259 -0.59 1.41 -22.53
CA VAL A 259 -1.83 1.58 -23.30
C VAL A 259 -1.52 1.83 -24.77
N ASP A 260 -0.58 2.73 -25.08
CA ASP A 260 -0.18 3.05 -26.45
C ASP A 260 0.41 1.82 -27.17
N LYS A 261 1.06 0.92 -26.43
CA LYS A 261 1.60 -0.37 -26.94
C LYS A 261 0.53 -1.47 -27.05
N GLY A 262 -0.71 -1.23 -26.61
CA GLY A 262 -1.79 -2.22 -26.64
C GLY A 262 -1.60 -3.38 -25.65
N CYS A 263 -0.84 -3.17 -24.56
CA CYS A 263 -0.70 -4.13 -23.47
C CYS A 263 -1.81 -3.97 -22.42
N LEU A 264 -2.22 -2.74 -22.17
CA LEU A 264 -3.33 -2.37 -21.30
C LEU A 264 -4.33 -1.51 -22.07
N GLU A 265 -5.53 -1.35 -21.52
CA GLU A 265 -6.50 -0.37 -21.99
C GLU A 265 -7.15 0.32 -20.79
N PHE A 266 -7.58 1.56 -21.01
CA PHE A 266 -8.37 2.27 -20.02
C PHE A 266 -9.79 1.72 -19.97
N ILE A 267 -10.33 1.57 -18.76
CA ILE A 267 -11.71 1.14 -18.58
C ILE A 267 -12.62 2.32 -18.93
N GLU A 268 -13.34 2.23 -20.05
CA GLU A 268 -14.35 3.25 -20.35
C GLU A 268 -15.37 3.32 -19.19
N PRO A 269 -15.73 4.51 -18.72
CA PRO A 269 -16.78 4.62 -17.73
C PRO A 269 -18.06 4.03 -18.32
N VAL A 270 -18.61 3.02 -17.67
CA VAL A 270 -19.88 2.42 -18.07
C VAL A 270 -20.90 3.55 -18.20
N HIS A 271 -21.28 3.87 -19.43
CA HIS A 271 -22.44 4.71 -19.67
C HIS A 271 -23.63 3.91 -19.17
N VAL A 272 -24.16 4.27 -18.01
CA VAL A 272 -25.50 3.81 -17.60
C VAL A 272 -26.46 4.42 -18.62
N SER A 273 -26.75 3.68 -19.68
CA SER A 273 -27.84 4.01 -20.58
C SER A 273 -29.10 4.00 -19.74
N SER A 274 -29.65 5.18 -19.47
CA SER A 274 -30.99 5.31 -18.90
C SER A 274 -31.97 4.73 -19.92
N THR A 275 -32.24 3.44 -19.83
CA THR A 275 -33.49 2.89 -20.35
C THR A 275 -34.59 3.31 -19.39
N CYS A 276 -35.01 4.59 -19.50
CA CYS A 276 -36.37 4.96 -19.15
C CYS A 276 -37.28 4.27 -20.17
N ASN A 277 -37.73 3.05 -19.85
CA ASN A 277 -38.92 2.53 -20.49
C ASN A 277 -40.11 3.18 -19.79
N GLU A 278 -40.55 4.31 -20.34
CA GLU A 278 -41.92 4.76 -20.12
C GLU A 278 -42.84 3.84 -20.93
N THR A 279 -43.68 3.10 -20.22
CA THR A 279 -44.95 2.57 -20.71
C THR A 279 -45.99 2.77 -19.62
#